data_AF-A0A7Y4Q9F8-F1
#
_entry.id   AF-A0A7Y4Q9F8-F1
#
_cell.length_a   1.000
_cell.length_b   1.000
_cell.length_c   1.000
_cell.angle_alpha   90.00
_cell.angle_beta   90.00
_cell.angle_gamma   90.00
#
_symmetry.space_group_name_H-M   'P 1'
#
loop_
_entity.id
_entity.type
_entity.pdbx_description
1 polymer ?
#
loop_
_entity_poly.entity_id
_entity_poly.type
_entity_poly.pdbx_seq_one_letter_code
_entity_poly.pdbx_strand_id
1 'polypeptide(L)'
;MNKGFQPEIIAEFQSKLDAAGVRFLPVDENDNSEEFFHCRFLGNYQGKRVIYDAVLTTLRLEHESELYELAESITAERFPKWNREESSAQTPTPEEAALHEEVGLHMAEVILGLQEEGSIKVKEYLDIDEDGDFGVSLDVGLQVERITASVIEKFIDQFTTDK
;
A
#
# COMPACT_ATOMS: atom_id res chain seq x y z
N MET A 1 10.13 14.62 -15.88
CA MET A 1 11.20 15.00 -14.93
C MET A 1 10.64 14.77 -13.54
N ASN A 2 11.25 13.86 -12.78
CA ASN A 2 10.80 13.50 -11.44
C ASN A 2 11.00 14.71 -10.49
N LYS A 3 9.90 15.19 -9.89
CA LYS A 3 9.88 16.42 -9.07
C LYS A 3 10.52 16.23 -7.69
N GLY A 4 10.57 15.01 -7.17
CA GLY A 4 11.14 14.73 -5.84
C GLY A 4 12.66 14.91 -5.74
N PHE A 5 13.33 15.11 -6.88
CA PHE A 5 14.76 15.45 -6.96
C PHE A 5 15.03 16.95 -7.21
N GLN A 6 13.98 17.76 -7.40
CA GLN A 6 14.15 19.19 -7.71
C GLN A 6 14.52 19.98 -6.44
N PRO A 7 15.63 20.74 -6.43
CA PRO A 7 16.09 21.47 -5.24
C PRO A 7 15.04 22.43 -4.65
N GLU A 8 14.28 23.09 -5.51
CA GLU A 8 13.20 24.00 -5.13
C GLU A 8 12.05 23.28 -4.41
N ILE A 9 11.66 22.10 -4.91
CA ILE A 9 10.61 21.27 -4.30
C ILE A 9 11.09 20.70 -2.97
N ILE A 10 12.35 20.26 -2.90
CA ILE A 10 12.98 19.78 -1.67
C ILE A 10 13.03 20.89 -0.61
N ALA A 11 13.39 22.11 -1.00
CA ALA A 11 13.45 23.24 -0.07
C ALA A 11 12.06 23.66 0.44
N GLU A 12 11.04 23.66 -0.44
CA GLU A 12 9.65 23.90 -0.05
C GLU A 12 9.17 22.82 0.93
N PHE A 13 9.44 21.55 0.61
CA PHE A 13 9.03 20.43 1.45
C PHE A 13 9.72 20.44 2.82
N GLN A 14 11.03 20.73 2.86
CA GLN A 14 11.74 20.93 4.14
C GLN A 14 11.10 22.05 4.97
N SER A 15 10.73 23.16 4.34
CA SER A 15 10.08 24.28 5.05
C SER A 15 8.73 23.87 5.66
N LYS A 16 7.97 23.00 4.99
CA LYS A 16 6.71 22.44 5.52
C LYS A 16 6.96 21.54 6.72
N LEU A 17 7.98 20.67 6.65
CA LEU A 17 8.39 19.81 7.76
C LEU A 17 8.83 20.64 8.97
N ASP A 18 9.66 21.65 8.76
CA ASP A 18 10.17 22.54 9.82
C ASP A 18 9.03 23.32 10.49
N ALA A 19 8.09 23.85 9.71
CA ALA A 19 6.95 24.59 10.22
C ALA A 19 6.00 23.73 11.06
N ALA A 20 5.82 22.46 10.68
CA ALA A 20 5.00 21.50 11.42
C ALA A 20 5.75 20.82 12.58
N GLY A 21 7.09 20.88 12.60
CA GLY A 21 7.91 20.20 13.60
C GLY A 21 7.88 18.68 13.47
N VAL A 22 7.69 18.16 12.26
CA VAL A 22 7.55 16.73 11.95
C VAL A 22 8.59 16.28 10.93
N ARG A 23 8.77 14.97 10.78
CA ARG A 23 9.77 14.36 9.87
C ARG A 23 9.20 13.82 8.57
N PHE A 24 7.89 13.66 8.53
CA PHE A 24 7.14 13.21 7.37
C PHE A 24 5.83 13.97 7.28
N LEU A 25 5.23 13.97 6.09
CA LEU A 25 3.87 14.46 5.86
C LEU A 25 3.06 13.39 5.14
N PRO A 26 1.79 13.17 5.52
CA PRO A 26 0.89 12.30 4.75
C PRO A 26 0.68 12.85 3.33
N VAL A 27 0.49 11.97 2.36
CA VAL A 27 0.17 12.37 0.97
C VAL A 27 -1.33 12.67 0.83
N ASP A 28 -2.17 11.76 1.32
CA ASP A 28 -3.60 11.99 1.55
C ASP A 28 -3.96 11.48 2.96
N GLU A 29 -4.52 12.35 3.80
CA GLU A 29 -4.91 11.97 5.15
C GLU A 29 -6.14 11.06 5.19
N ASN A 30 -6.98 11.07 4.15
CA ASN A 30 -8.24 10.33 4.13
C ASN A 30 -8.04 8.84 3.82
N ASP A 31 -6.96 8.49 3.13
CA ASP A 31 -6.66 7.11 2.75
C ASP A 31 -5.87 6.36 3.84
N ASN A 32 -5.32 7.09 4.82
CA ASN A 32 -4.53 6.51 5.89
C ASN A 32 -5.41 5.78 6.91
N SER A 33 -4.91 4.65 7.39
CA SER A 33 -5.56 3.82 8.41
C SER A 33 -4.52 3.35 9.44
N GLU A 34 -4.98 2.53 10.39
CA GLU A 34 -4.05 1.89 11.34
C GLU A 34 -3.17 0.84 10.66
N GLU A 35 -3.49 0.39 9.44
CA GLU A 35 -2.74 -0.66 8.75
C GLU A 35 -2.03 -0.23 7.49
N PHE A 36 -2.35 0.95 6.99
CA PHE A 36 -1.84 1.54 5.76
C PHE A 36 -1.53 3.00 6.00
N PHE A 37 -0.35 3.46 5.59
CA PHE A 37 0.01 4.87 5.65
C PHE A 37 0.85 5.29 4.45
N HIS A 38 0.38 6.29 3.70
CA HIS A 38 1.12 6.88 2.60
C HIS A 38 1.69 8.24 3.00
N CYS A 39 3.01 8.35 3.00
CA CYS A 39 3.72 9.55 3.45
C CYS A 39 4.92 9.90 2.60
N ARG A 40 5.39 11.14 2.77
CA ARG A 40 6.64 11.63 2.21
C ARG A 40 7.59 12.08 3.30
N PHE A 41 8.87 11.82 3.12
CA PHE A 41 9.92 12.30 4.01
C PHE A 41 11.20 12.61 3.23
N LEU A 42 12.14 13.32 3.86
CA LEU A 42 13.42 13.66 3.23
C LEU A 42 14.50 12.65 3.60
N GLY A 43 15.35 12.37 2.63
CA GLY A 43 16.59 11.62 2.87
C GLY A 43 17.59 11.82 1.75
N ASN A 44 18.59 10.94 1.71
CA ASN A 44 19.58 10.91 0.65
C ASN A 44 19.44 9.60 -0.13
N TYR A 45 19.55 9.70 -1.45
CA TYR A 45 19.62 8.57 -2.37
C TYR A 45 20.79 8.76 -3.32
N GLN A 46 21.72 7.80 -3.35
CA GLN A 46 22.94 7.86 -4.17
C GLN A 46 23.71 9.20 -4.04
N GLY A 47 23.81 9.72 -2.81
CA GLY A 47 24.49 10.98 -2.50
C GLY A 47 23.73 12.25 -2.89
N LYS A 48 22.50 12.15 -3.39
CA LYS A 48 21.61 13.28 -3.70
C LYS A 48 20.49 13.35 -2.69
N ARG A 49 20.14 14.57 -2.28
CA ARG A 49 18.95 14.79 -1.45
C ARG A 49 17.71 14.51 -2.30
N VAL A 50 16.74 13.81 -1.71
CA VAL A 50 15.50 13.42 -2.39
C VAL A 50 14.35 13.40 -1.39
N ILE A 51 13.13 13.52 -1.92
CA ILE A 51 11.90 13.18 -1.19
C ILE A 51 11.61 11.70 -1.44
N TYR A 52 11.52 10.90 -0.39
CA TYR A 52 10.98 9.55 -0.48
C TYR A 52 9.45 9.60 -0.44
N ASP A 53 8.80 8.84 -1.31
CA ASP A 53 7.35 8.65 -1.34
C ASP A 53 7.05 7.21 -0.91
N ALA A 54 6.59 7.05 0.33
CA ALA A 54 6.58 5.77 1.01
C ALA A 54 5.17 5.33 1.36
N VAL A 55 4.84 4.11 0.95
CA VAL A 55 3.66 3.37 1.40
C VAL A 55 4.12 2.36 2.44
N LEU A 56 3.49 2.40 3.62
CA LEU A 56 3.76 1.48 4.72
C LEU A 56 2.50 0.67 5.00
N THR A 57 2.64 -0.65 5.02
CA THR A 57 1.57 -1.60 5.34
C THR A 57 1.96 -2.48 6.53
N THR A 58 0.98 -2.92 7.31
CA THR A 58 1.23 -4.02 8.25
C THR A 58 1.27 -5.34 7.49
N LEU A 59 2.04 -6.32 7.98
CA LEU A 59 2.00 -7.67 7.41
C LEU A 59 0.62 -8.32 7.49
N ARG A 60 -0.26 -7.89 8.39
CA ARG A 60 -1.62 -8.41 8.44
C ARG A 60 -2.42 -7.95 7.21
N LEU A 61 -2.40 -6.65 6.92
CA LEU A 61 -3.04 -6.12 5.72
C LEU A 61 -2.44 -6.72 4.46
N GLU A 62 -1.12 -6.85 4.38
CA GLU A 62 -0.45 -7.47 3.23
C GLU A 62 -0.93 -8.91 2.99
N HIS A 63 -0.98 -9.70 4.06
CA HIS A 63 -1.48 -11.07 4.00
C HIS A 63 -2.95 -11.13 3.56
N GLU A 64 -3.80 -10.23 4.09
CA GLU A 64 -5.21 -10.14 3.70
C GLU A 64 -5.37 -9.76 2.21
N SER A 65 -4.54 -8.85 1.71
CA SER A 65 -4.51 -8.44 0.30
C SER A 65 -4.08 -9.58 -0.63
N GLU A 66 -2.94 -10.23 -0.37
CA GLU A 66 -2.46 -11.36 -1.19
C GLU A 66 -3.47 -12.52 -1.21
N LEU A 67 -4.10 -12.79 -0.07
CA LEU A 67 -5.13 -13.82 0.07
C LEU A 67 -6.36 -13.51 -0.79
N TYR A 68 -6.81 -12.25 -0.74
CA TYR A 68 -7.96 -11.80 -1.52
C TYR A 68 -7.65 -11.83 -3.03
N GLU A 69 -6.48 -11.35 -3.45
CA GLU A 69 -6.05 -11.36 -4.85
C GLU A 69 -5.96 -12.77 -5.43
N LEU A 70 -5.40 -13.72 -4.67
CA LEU A 70 -5.37 -15.12 -5.10
C LEU A 70 -6.77 -15.72 -5.19
N ALA A 71 -7.62 -15.45 -4.20
CA ALA A 71 -9.00 -15.94 -4.21
C ALA A 71 -9.81 -15.36 -5.37
N GLU A 72 -9.61 -14.09 -5.70
CA GLU A 72 -10.20 -13.43 -6.85
C GLU A 72 -9.73 -14.06 -8.16
N SER A 73 -8.43 -14.30 -8.30
CA SER A 73 -7.87 -14.96 -9.48
C SER A 73 -8.49 -16.35 -9.72
N ILE A 74 -8.56 -17.18 -8.68
CA ILE A 74 -9.19 -18.52 -8.75
C ILE A 74 -10.69 -18.41 -9.07
N THR A 75 -11.39 -17.45 -8.45
CA THR A 75 -12.81 -17.23 -8.67
C THR A 75 -13.10 -16.79 -10.11
N ALA A 76 -12.27 -15.91 -10.67
CA ALA A 76 -12.40 -15.43 -12.04
C ALA A 76 -12.25 -16.55 -13.08
N GLU A 77 -11.38 -17.55 -12.82
CA GLU A 77 -11.28 -18.74 -13.69
C GLU A 77 -12.58 -19.55 -13.74
N ARG A 78 -13.30 -19.63 -12.61
CA ARG A 78 -14.59 -20.33 -12.52
C ARG A 78 -15.75 -19.52 -13.10
N PHE A 79 -15.68 -18.19 -12.99
CA PHE A 79 -16.75 -17.28 -13.41
C PHE A 79 -16.27 -16.32 -14.52
N PRO A 80 -16.02 -16.81 -15.75
CA PRO A 80 -15.48 -15.97 -16.84
C PRO A 80 -16.43 -14.87 -17.33
N LYS A 81 -17.70 -14.89 -16.90
CA LYS A 81 -18.69 -13.85 -17.19
C LYS A 81 -18.75 -12.77 -16.10
N TRP A 82 -18.11 -12.99 -14.97
CA TRP A 82 -18.06 -12.01 -13.90
C TRP A 82 -16.97 -10.98 -14.20
N ASN A 83 -17.34 -9.71 -14.21
CA ASN A 83 -16.41 -8.59 -14.34
C ASN A 83 -16.55 -7.69 -13.11
N ARG A 84 -15.45 -7.51 -12.37
CA ARG A 84 -15.39 -6.70 -11.15
C ARG A 84 -15.75 -5.23 -11.40
N GLU A 85 -15.19 -4.62 -12.43
CA GLU A 85 -15.38 -3.18 -12.66
C GLU A 85 -16.84 -2.85 -12.99
N GLU A 86 -17.45 -3.65 -13.86
CA GLU A 86 -18.86 -3.49 -14.26
C GLU A 86 -19.82 -3.74 -13.09
N SER A 87 -19.45 -4.65 -12.17
CA SER A 87 -20.26 -4.98 -10.99
C SER A 87 -20.42 -3.84 -9.98
N SER A 88 -19.42 -2.96 -9.89
CA SER A 88 -19.43 -1.85 -8.93
C SER A 88 -20.14 -0.59 -9.43
N ALA A 89 -20.36 -0.47 -10.74
CA ALA A 89 -20.73 0.79 -11.38
C ALA A 89 -22.23 0.94 -11.69
N GLN A 90 -23.04 -0.12 -11.57
CA GLN A 90 -24.41 -0.16 -12.07
C GLN A 90 -25.37 -0.84 -11.08
N THR A 91 -26.65 -0.49 -11.15
CA THR A 91 -27.69 -1.27 -10.46
C THR A 91 -27.84 -2.60 -11.20
N PRO A 92 -27.56 -3.75 -10.55
CA PRO A 92 -27.54 -5.03 -11.23
C PRO A 92 -28.96 -5.45 -11.63
N THR A 93 -29.08 -6.12 -12.77
CA THR A 93 -30.26 -6.91 -13.11
C THR A 93 -30.43 -8.07 -12.11
N PRO A 94 -31.62 -8.69 -12.00
CA PRO A 94 -31.79 -9.86 -11.12
C PRO A 94 -30.85 -11.02 -11.43
N GLU A 95 -30.46 -11.22 -12.70
CA GLU A 95 -29.51 -12.27 -13.09
C GLU A 95 -28.08 -11.93 -12.65
N GLU A 96 -27.64 -10.68 -12.85
CA GLU A 96 -26.33 -10.21 -12.37
C GLU A 96 -26.26 -10.24 -10.85
N ALA A 97 -27.33 -9.86 -10.15
CA ALA A 97 -27.39 -9.93 -8.69
C ALA A 97 -27.21 -11.37 -8.18
N ALA A 98 -27.85 -12.35 -8.82
CA ALA A 98 -27.68 -13.77 -8.50
C ALA A 98 -26.26 -14.26 -8.79
N LEU A 99 -25.66 -13.83 -9.90
CA LEU A 99 -24.27 -14.13 -10.23
C LEU A 99 -23.30 -13.52 -9.20
N HIS A 100 -23.52 -12.28 -8.77
CA HIS A 100 -22.69 -11.63 -7.75
C HIS A 100 -22.75 -12.34 -6.40
N GLU A 101 -23.93 -12.82 -6.01
CA GLU A 101 -24.07 -13.65 -4.82
C GLU A 101 -23.30 -14.97 -4.93
N GLU A 102 -23.41 -15.66 -6.07
CA GLU A 102 -22.69 -16.91 -6.31
C GLU A 102 -21.16 -16.72 -6.32
N VAL A 103 -20.68 -15.67 -6.98
CA VAL A 103 -19.26 -15.28 -6.98
C VAL A 103 -18.79 -14.95 -5.56
N GLY A 104 -19.55 -14.14 -4.81
CA GLY A 104 -19.20 -13.77 -3.45
C GLY A 104 -19.12 -14.98 -2.51
N LEU A 105 -20.07 -15.92 -2.63
CA LEU A 105 -20.04 -17.17 -1.87
C LEU A 105 -18.82 -18.02 -2.24
N HIS A 106 -18.54 -18.17 -3.53
CA HIS A 106 -17.38 -18.95 -3.96
C HIS A 106 -16.05 -18.33 -3.50
N MET A 107 -15.91 -17.01 -3.60
CA MET A 107 -14.72 -16.31 -3.15
C MET A 107 -14.51 -16.49 -1.63
N ALA A 108 -15.58 -16.44 -0.84
CA ALA A 108 -15.50 -16.74 0.59
C ALA A 108 -15.07 -18.19 0.87
N GLU A 109 -15.55 -19.17 0.10
CA GLU A 109 -15.11 -20.57 0.20
C GLU A 109 -13.62 -20.72 -0.14
N VAL A 110 -13.15 -20.06 -1.20
CA VAL A 110 -11.73 -20.10 -1.62
C VAL A 110 -10.84 -19.47 -0.55
N ILE A 111 -11.23 -18.30 -0.01
CA ILE A 111 -10.50 -17.63 1.08
C ILE A 111 -10.36 -18.56 2.28
N LEU A 112 -11.44 -19.21 2.72
CA LEU A 112 -11.40 -20.15 3.83
C LEU A 112 -10.45 -21.33 3.56
N GLY A 113 -10.50 -21.92 2.36
CA GLY A 113 -9.60 -23.00 1.98
C GLY A 113 -8.12 -22.57 2.00
N LEU A 114 -7.80 -21.41 1.42
CA LEU A 114 -6.45 -20.85 1.42
C LEU A 114 -5.93 -20.55 2.83
N GLN A 115 -6.81 -20.10 3.74
CA GLN A 115 -6.48 -19.87 5.14
C GLN A 115 -6.20 -21.16 5.90
N GLU A 116 -7.03 -22.20 5.72
CA GLU A 116 -6.85 -23.51 6.35
C GLU A 116 -5.55 -24.19 5.90
N GLU A 117 -5.19 -24.03 4.63
CA GLU A 117 -3.95 -24.56 4.06
C GLU A 117 -2.70 -23.75 4.44
N GLY A 118 -2.87 -22.49 4.86
CA GLY A 118 -1.77 -21.57 5.11
C GLY A 118 -0.98 -21.26 3.83
N SER A 119 -1.70 -21.08 2.72
CA SER A 119 -1.13 -20.94 1.37
C SER A 119 -0.40 -19.62 1.14
N ILE A 120 -0.69 -18.59 1.95
CA ILE A 120 -0.06 -17.28 1.92
C ILE A 120 0.91 -17.13 3.10
N LYS A 121 2.10 -16.60 2.83
CA LYS A 121 3.12 -16.31 3.85
C LYS A 121 3.83 -15.02 3.51
N VAL A 122 3.67 -14.03 4.37
CA VAL A 122 4.31 -12.73 4.25
C VAL A 122 5.47 -12.58 5.24
N LYS A 123 6.38 -11.67 4.93
CA LYS A 123 7.51 -11.27 5.79
C LYS A 123 7.78 -9.79 5.57
N GLU A 124 8.51 -9.17 6.48
CA GLU A 124 8.92 -7.77 6.30
C GLU A 124 9.72 -7.60 4.99
N TYR A 125 9.44 -6.51 4.29
CA TYR A 125 10.08 -6.16 3.04
C TYR A 125 10.24 -4.64 2.92
N LEU A 126 11.15 -4.24 2.05
CA LEU A 126 11.41 -2.87 1.66
C LEU A 126 11.80 -2.90 0.19
N ASP A 127 10.85 -2.54 -0.66
CA ASP A 127 11.05 -2.42 -2.09
C ASP A 127 11.28 -0.95 -2.45
N ILE A 128 12.28 -0.71 -3.28
CA ILE A 128 12.73 0.64 -3.66
C ILE A 128 12.59 0.77 -5.17
N ASP A 129 11.81 1.74 -5.61
CA ASP A 129 11.63 2.07 -7.02
C ASP A 129 12.17 3.49 -7.31
N GLU A 130 13.23 3.55 -8.12
CA GLU A 130 13.86 4.80 -8.57
C GLU A 130 13.08 5.50 -9.68
N ASP A 131 12.24 4.75 -10.41
CA ASP A 131 11.48 5.22 -11.55
C ASP A 131 10.08 5.74 -11.15
N GLY A 132 9.81 5.80 -9.85
CA GLY A 132 8.57 6.33 -9.29
C GLY A 132 8.25 7.77 -9.71
N ASP A 133 6.97 8.14 -9.63
CA ASP A 133 6.46 9.42 -10.12
C ASP A 133 6.97 10.64 -9.34
N PHE A 134 7.30 10.45 -8.06
CA PHE A 134 7.72 11.53 -7.16
C PHE A 134 8.84 11.11 -6.20
N GLY A 135 10.07 11.41 -6.58
CA GLY A 135 11.27 11.11 -5.82
C GLY A 135 11.66 9.65 -5.95
N VAL A 136 11.93 8.99 -4.83
CA VAL A 136 12.15 7.53 -4.79
C VAL A 136 10.97 6.90 -4.06
N SER A 137 10.30 5.98 -4.72
CA SER A 137 9.14 5.28 -4.16
C SER A 137 9.60 4.13 -3.26
N LEU A 138 8.98 4.00 -2.11
CA LEU A 138 9.21 2.91 -1.16
C LEU A 138 7.90 2.18 -0.89
N ASP A 139 7.95 0.85 -0.96
CA ASP A 139 6.88 -0.03 -0.49
C ASP A 139 7.42 -0.88 0.66
N VAL A 140 6.71 -0.87 1.79
CA VAL A 140 7.24 -1.33 3.07
C VAL A 140 6.20 -2.13 3.84
N GLY A 141 6.42 -3.44 3.93
CA GLY A 141 5.67 -4.32 4.84
C GLY A 141 6.35 -4.44 6.19
N LEU A 142 5.65 -4.07 7.27
CA LEU A 142 6.18 -4.06 8.64
C LEU A 142 5.46 -5.05 9.56
N GLN A 143 6.22 -5.76 10.39
CA GLN A 143 5.69 -6.67 11.41
C GLN A 143 5.31 -5.88 12.67
N VAL A 144 4.26 -5.08 12.55
CA VAL A 144 3.68 -4.27 13.63
C VAL A 144 2.16 -4.42 13.63
N GLU A 145 1.52 -4.19 14.77
CA GLU A 145 0.06 -4.23 14.87
C GLU A 145 -0.60 -3.04 14.17
N ARG A 146 0.04 -1.87 14.21
CA ARG A 146 -0.50 -0.61 13.67
C ARG A 146 0.62 0.30 13.17
N ILE A 147 0.38 1.04 12.10
CA ILE A 147 1.23 2.10 11.57
C ILE A 147 0.96 3.41 12.33
N THR A 148 1.68 3.61 13.42
CA THR A 148 1.62 4.86 14.20
C THR A 148 2.71 5.84 13.76
N ALA A 149 2.57 7.12 14.15
CA ALA A 149 3.63 8.11 13.94
C ALA A 149 5.00 7.66 14.48
N SER A 150 5.02 7.01 15.66
CA SER A 150 6.27 6.49 16.24
C SER A 150 6.89 5.33 15.45
N VAL A 151 6.06 4.49 14.80
CA VAL A 151 6.54 3.45 13.89
C VAL A 151 7.16 4.07 12.65
N ILE A 152 6.49 5.07 12.06
CA ILE A 152 6.98 5.78 10.87
C ILE A 152 8.31 6.50 11.18
N GLU A 153 8.40 7.22 12.30
CA GLU A 153 9.64 7.89 12.71
C GLU A 153 10.78 6.91 12.91
N LYS A 154 10.52 5.78 13.57
CA LYS A 154 11.52 4.72 13.76
C LYS A 154 11.98 4.13 12.43
N PHE A 155 11.06 3.88 11.50
CA PHE A 155 11.38 3.43 10.14
C PHE A 155 12.28 4.44 9.43
N ILE A 156 11.91 5.72 9.43
CA ILE A 156 12.70 6.79 8.80
C ILE A 156 14.10 6.87 9.40
N ASP A 157 14.23 6.77 10.73
CA ASP A 157 15.53 6.76 11.39
C ASP A 157 16.41 5.61 10.95
N GLN A 158 15.87 4.40 10.94
CA GLN A 158 16.60 3.21 10.52
C GLN A 158 17.00 3.31 9.05
N PHE A 159 16.06 3.65 8.18
CA PHE A 159 16.28 3.75 6.74
C PHE A 159 17.29 4.84 6.35
N THR A 160 17.32 5.97 7.06
CA THR A 160 18.23 7.08 6.77
C THR A 160 19.58 6.99 7.48
N THR A 161 19.69 6.20 8.55
CA THR A 161 20.95 5.97 9.28
C THR A 161 21.75 4.81 8.71
N ASP A 162 21.09 3.77 8.18
CA ASP A 162 21.74 2.58 7.62
C ASP A 162 22.30 2.77 6.20
N LYS A 163 22.31 4.01 5.67
CA LYS A 163 22.82 4.36 4.33
C LYS A 163 23.98 5.36 4.34
#